data_AF-A0A1X4H8N8-F1
#
_entry.id   AF-A0A1X4H8N8-F1
#
_cell.length_a   1.000
_cell.length_b   1.000
_cell.length_c   1.000
_cell.angle_alpha   90.00
_cell.angle_beta   90.00
_cell.angle_gamma   90.00
#
_symmetry.space_group_name_H-M   'P 1'
#
loop_
_entity.id
_entity.type
_entity.pdbx_description
1 polymer ?
#
loop_
_entity_poly.entity_id
_entity_poly.type
_entity_poly.pdbx_seq_one_letter_code
_entity_poly.pdbx_strand_id
1 'polypeptide(L)' 'MEIDAELRRQITVSLAAAAVFTVGLVGIGVTFGGSTVLPEAGAIALIGLLAGFVLLMAGIGTYLMRAKDEP' A
#
# COMPACT_ATOMS: atom_id res chain seq x y z
N MET A 1 22.85 -20.67 -1.48
CA MET A 1 22.27 -19.58 -2.27
C MET A 1 22.16 -18.37 -1.37
N GLU A 2 23.14 -17.47 -1.43
CA GLU A 2 23.15 -16.17 -0.75
C GLU A 2 22.20 -15.21 -1.46
N ILE A 3 20.93 -15.59 -1.63
CA ILE A 3 19.91 -14.63 -2.06
C ILE A 3 19.89 -13.59 -0.95
N ASP A 4 20.56 -12.47 -1.22
CA ASP A 4 20.84 -11.39 -0.27
C ASP A 4 19.62 -11.15 0.61
N ALA A 5 19.79 -11.28 1.92
CA ALA A 5 18.71 -11.01 2.88
C ALA A 5 18.08 -9.62 2.63
N GLU A 6 18.86 -8.70 2.08
CA GLU A 6 18.48 -7.37 1.61
C GLU A 6 17.48 -7.40 0.44
N LEU A 7 17.76 -8.18 -0.62
CA LEU A 7 16.85 -8.35 -1.77
C LEU A 7 15.53 -8.99 -1.31
N ARG A 8 15.60 -9.94 -0.37
CA ARG A 8 14.41 -10.57 0.21
C ARG A 8 13.57 -9.58 1.01
N ARG A 9 14.20 -8.69 1.79
CA ARG A 9 13.52 -7.64 2.57
C ARG A 9 12.85 -6.62 1.66
N GLN A 10 13.53 -6.17 0.61
CA GLN A 10 13.00 -5.19 -0.32
C GLN A 10 11.79 -5.74 -1.12
N ILE A 11 11.88 -6.98 -1.61
CA ILE A 11 10.76 -7.66 -2.28
C ILE A 11 9.60 -7.86 -1.32
N THR A 12 9.87 -8.31 -0.09
CA THR A 12 8.81 -8.56 0.92
C THR A 12 8.07 -7.27 1.27
N VAL A 13 8.78 -6.16 1.41
CA VAL A 13 8.19 -4.85 1.72
C VAL A 13 7.34 -4.32 0.55
N SER A 14 7.85 -4.42 -0.68
CA SER A 14 7.09 -4.01 -1.87
C SER A 14 5.84 -4.88 -2.07
N LEU A 15 5.96 -6.18 -1.86
CA LEU A 15 4.84 -7.13 -1.91
C LEU A 15 3.81 -6.84 -0.81
N ALA A 16 4.26 -6.53 0.41
CA ALA A 16 3.38 -6.16 1.52
C ALA A 16 2.62 -4.86 1.23
N ALA A 17 3.29 -3.84 0.70
CA ALA A 17 2.64 -2.59 0.31
C ALA A 17 1.57 -2.81 -0.77
N ALA A 18 1.89 -3.61 -1.80
CA ALA A 18 0.94 -3.97 -2.84
C ALA A 18 -0.27 -4.73 -2.28
N ALA A 19 -0.04 -5.70 -1.39
CA ALA A 19 -1.11 -6.45 -0.74
C ALA A 19 -2.05 -5.55 0.07
N VAL A 20 -1.51 -4.61 0.86
CA VAL A 20 -2.31 -3.64 1.62
C VAL A 20 -3.16 -2.78 0.68
N PHE A 21 -2.58 -2.30 -0.42
CA PHE A 21 -3.31 -1.51 -1.40
C PHE A 21 -4.45 -2.30 -2.04
N THR A 22 -4.19 -3.55 -2.45
CA THR A 22 -5.20 -4.42 -3.04
C THR A 22 -6.34 -4.70 -2.06
N VAL A 23 -6.04 -5.00 -0.79
CA VAL A 23 -7.07 -5.22 0.24
C VAL A 23 -7.93 -3.97 0.43
N GLY A 24 -7.32 -2.78 0.46
CA GLY A 24 -8.05 -1.52 0.57
C GLY A 24 -8.96 -1.25 -0.64
N LEU A 25 -8.49 -1.51 -1.87
CA LEU A 25 -9.31 -1.42 -3.08
C LEU A 25 -10.48 -2.38 -3.05
N VAL A 26 -10.24 -3.64 -2.67
CA VAL A 26 -11.31 -4.66 -2.54
C VAL A 26 -12.33 -4.21 -1.49
N GLY A 27 -11.88 -3.70 -0.34
CA GLY A 27 -12.74 -3.16 0.71
C GLY A 27 -13.69 -2.05 0.21
N ILE A 28 -13.18 -1.12 -0.58
CA ILE A 28 -13.99 -0.07 -1.19
C ILE A 28 -14.94 -0.66 -2.24
N GLY A 29 -14.45 -1.58 -3.06
CA GLY A 29 -15.26 -2.28 -4.07
C GLY A 29 -16.43 -3.05 -3.48
N VAL A 30 -16.24 -3.78 -2.37
CA VAL A 30 -17.33 -4.52 -1.71
C VAL A 30 -18.32 -3.60 -0.99
N THR A 31 -17.84 -2.46 -0.47
CA THR A 31 -18.67 -1.52 0.29
C THR A 31 -19.52 -0.63 -0.62
N PHE A 32 -18.96 -0.19 -1.76
CA PHE A 32 -19.57 0.80 -2.65
C PHE A 32 -19.95 0.26 -4.04
N GLY A 33 -19.53 -0.96 -4.40
CA GLY A 33 -19.76 -1.56 -5.72
C GLY A 33 -21.16 -2.12 -5.97
N GLY A 34 -22.09 -1.99 -5.02
CA GLY A 34 -23.49 -2.43 -5.18
C GLY A 34 -24.35 -1.51 -6.04
N SER A 35 -23.82 -0.35 -6.47
CA SER A 35 -24.55 0.65 -7.25
C SER A 35 -24.01 0.76 -8.68
N THR A 36 -24.89 0.94 -9.67
CA THR A 36 -24.54 1.12 -11.10
C THR A 36 -23.69 2.37 -11.36
N VAL A 37 -23.69 3.31 -10.42
CA VAL A 37 -22.89 4.53 -10.43
C VAL A 37 -22.14 4.59 -9.09
N LEU A 38 -20.86 4.93 -9.14
CA LEU A 38 -20.05 5.05 -7.93
C LEU A 38 -20.56 6.24 -7.10
N PRO A 39 -21.03 6.03 -5.84
CA PRO A 39 -21.49 7.11 -4.99
C PRO A 39 -20.37 8.12 -4.70
N GLU A 40 -20.71 9.38 -4.43
CA GLU A 40 -19.74 10.43 -4.05
C GLU A 40 -18.83 9.97 -2.89
N ALA A 41 -19.41 9.31 -1.88
CA ALA A 41 -18.66 8.73 -0.77
C ALA A 41 -17.65 7.66 -1.21
N GLY A 42 -17.98 6.85 -2.23
CA GLY A 42 -17.06 5.86 -2.80
C GLY A 42 -15.91 6.51 -3.58
N ALA A 43 -16.18 7.61 -4.30
CA ALA A 43 -15.15 8.38 -4.98
C ALA A 43 -14.19 9.05 -3.99
N ILE A 44 -14.70 9.65 -2.91
CA ILE A 44 -13.88 10.23 -1.84
C ILE A 44 -13.07 9.13 -1.13
N ALA A 45 -13.65 7.96 -0.88
CA ALA A 45 -12.95 6.82 -0.28
C ALA A 45 -11.80 6.33 -1.17
N LEU A 46 -11.99 6.26 -2.49
CA LEU A 46 -10.93 5.90 -3.45
C LEU A 46 -9.79 6.92 -3.43
N ILE A 47 -10.10 8.22 -3.46
CA ILE A 47 -9.08 9.27 -3.38
C ILE A 47 -8.34 9.20 -2.04
N GLY A 48 -9.06 8.97 -0.94
CA GLY A 48 -8.47 8.77 0.38
C GLY A 48 -7.55 7.55 0.45
N LEU A 49 -7.94 6.44 -0.20
CA LEU A 49 -7.09 5.24 -0.32
C LEU A 49 -5.82 5.55 -1.11
N LEU A 50 -5.93 6.24 -2.24
CA LEU A 50 -4.78 6.61 -3.06
C LEU A 50 -3.82 7.53 -2.29
N ALA A 51 -4.35 8.56 -1.63
CA ALA A 51 -3.56 9.45 -0.79
C ALA A 51 -2.88 8.70 0.37
N GLY A 52 -3.63 7.82 1.05
CA GLY A 52 -3.11 6.96 2.12
C GLY A 52 -2.01 6.02 1.63
N PHE A 53 -2.16 5.45 0.44
CA PHE A 53 -1.14 4.59 -0.16
C PHE A 53 0.15 5.35 -0.47
N VAL A 54 0.05 6.58 -0.99
CA VAL A 54 1.22 7.44 -1.21
C VAL A 54 1.92 7.76 0.11
N LEU A 55 1.17 8.09 1.17
CA LEU A 55 1.73 8.33 2.50
C LEU A 55 2.39 7.07 3.09
N LEU A 56 1.78 5.90 2.88
CA LEU A 56 2.32 4.63 3.30
C LEU A 56 3.65 4.36 2.59
N MET A 57 3.74 4.58 1.27
CA MET A 57 4.98 4.43 0.52
C MET A 57 6.06 5.43 0.96
N ALA A 58 5.68 6.66 1.29
CA ALA A 58 6.61 7.64 1.89
C ALA A 58 7.12 7.18 3.27
N GLY A 59 6.23 6.59 4.10
CA GLY A 59 6.59 5.98 5.38
C GLY A 59 7.53 4.78 5.23
N ILE A 60 7.25 3.90 4.25
CA ILE A 60 8.13 2.77 3.92
C ILE A 60 9.51 3.28 3.46
N GLY A 61 9.55 4.29 2.59
CA GLY A 61 10.80 4.88 2.12
C GLY A 61 11.66 5.43 3.27
N THR A 62 11.04 6.16 4.20
CA THR A 62 11.73 6.70 5.38
C THR A 62 12.17 5.58 6.35
N TYR A 63 11.36 4.53 6.53
CA TYR A 63 11.72 3.37 7.35
C TYR A 63 12.91 2.60 6.76
N LEU A 64 12.90 2.33 5.46
CA LEU A 64 14.00 1.65 4.78
C LEU A 64 15.29 2.47 4.81
N MET A 65 15.21 3.80 4.69
CA MET A 65 16.38 4.68 4.86
C MET A 65 16.97 4.55 6.27
N ARG A 66 16.13 4.62 7.32
CA ARG A 66 16.59 4.44 8.71
C ARG A 66 17.17 3.06 8.99
N ALA A 67 16.55 1.99 8.47
CA ALA A 67 17.04 0.62 8.66
C ALA A 67 18.39 0.36 7.96
N LYS A 68 18.79 1.25 7.04
CA LYS A 68 20.09 1.21 6.38
C LYS A 68 21.18 2.00 7.12
N ASP A 69 20.80 2.83 8.10
CA ASP A 69 21.68 3.69 8.89
C ASP A 69 22.05 3.09 10.26
N GLU A 70 21.77 1.80 10.50
CA GLU A 70 22.17 1.12 11.73
C GLU A 70 23.66 0.70 11.63
N PRO A 71 24.55 1.20 12.53
CA PRO A 71 26.02 1.08 12.41
C PRO A 71 26.58 -0.31 12.70
#